data_AF-G8BJX8-F1
#
_entry.id   AF-G8BJX8-F1
#
_cell.length_a   1.000
_cell.length_b   1.000
_cell.length_c   1.000
_cell.angle_alpha   90.00
_cell.angle_beta   90.00
_cell.angle_gamma   90.00
#
_symmetry.space_group_name_H-M   'P 1'
#
loop_
_entity.id
_entity.type
_entity.pdbx_description
1 polymer ?
#
loop_
_entity_poly.entity_id
_entity_poly.type
_entity_poly.pdbx_seq_one_letter_code
_entity_poly.pdbx_strand_id
1 'polypeptide(L)'
;MNLLLLLVALSTAFCLPLEKRIESFSANEAYTSVLTSTWKLFWNEQLGAFNLNDPSCSKNFSLPAVWDVAVVAKAIIESGNNTASQKVLTQLYSYQSSNGWFTALPNQTDAFTDDNAQIVWALLTAYDLTKDEKHLATAKQLVKLIQGQWSDIGGITWKTGDPYVASISTTEAALAAVRLYKYTQDKSLLDFAEQCLSWMEEKLKDSSDGFYFDGINKNNGDIDRGKLSYTVGTAISSYIYLYKFTNNATYLSIANSKATAVFATDTSNALMNNGGGWNNGLKYNHLLFAGIADLIQIGGQLQYTQKLIDQARIVHDYDQLSEGVYVDFYTVETLANRYTQLTGQPNGYSFNANNYCNNNKSDPKRSVLNQGSAAQIFYQVNRVSSG
;
A
#
# COMPACT_ATOMS: atom_id res chain seq x y z
N MET A 1 -52.33 -42.21 18.62
CA MET A 1 -52.00 -41.21 17.57
C MET A 1 -51.57 -39.93 18.27
N ASN A 2 -50.26 -39.69 18.36
CA ASN A 2 -49.61 -38.38 18.26
C ASN A 2 -48.10 -38.52 18.49
N LEU A 3 -47.36 -38.27 17.41
CA LEU A 3 -45.92 -38.08 17.33
C LEU A 3 -45.53 -36.88 18.21
N LEU A 4 -44.55 -37.04 19.11
CA LEU A 4 -43.82 -35.92 19.69
C LEU A 4 -42.46 -35.86 19.01
N LEU A 5 -42.30 -34.92 18.08
CA LEU A 5 -41.03 -34.64 17.41
C LEU A 5 -40.02 -34.04 18.38
N LEU A 6 -38.79 -34.55 18.33
CA LEU A 6 -37.59 -33.89 18.83
C LEU A 6 -37.41 -32.53 18.14
N LEU A 7 -37.30 -31.45 18.91
CA LEU A 7 -36.64 -30.23 18.45
C LEU A 7 -35.16 -30.31 18.82
N VAL A 8 -34.31 -30.57 17.82
CA VAL A 8 -32.88 -30.30 17.88
C VAL A 8 -32.72 -28.79 17.70
N ALA A 9 -32.25 -28.09 18.74
CA ALA A 9 -31.87 -26.70 18.63
C ALA A 9 -30.58 -26.60 17.81
N LEU A 10 -30.69 -26.31 16.50
CA LEU A 10 -29.56 -25.80 15.73
C LEU A 10 -29.26 -24.39 16.21
N SER A 11 -28.08 -24.18 16.79
CA SER A 11 -27.50 -22.85 16.98
C SER A 11 -27.09 -22.31 15.60
N THR A 12 -28.02 -21.67 14.90
CA THR A 12 -27.68 -20.87 13.73
C THR A 12 -26.97 -19.61 14.20
N ALA A 13 -25.71 -19.48 13.79
CA ALA A 13 -24.92 -18.27 13.93
C ALA A 13 -25.73 -17.04 13.51
N PHE A 14 -25.57 -15.95 14.26
CA PHE A 14 -26.05 -14.62 13.90
C PHE A 14 -25.37 -14.18 12.59
N CYS A 15 -26.00 -14.51 11.46
CA CYS A 15 -25.79 -13.77 10.23
C CYS A 15 -26.80 -12.63 10.25
N LEU A 16 -26.36 -11.42 10.58
CA LEU A 16 -27.17 -10.24 10.33
C LEU A 16 -27.39 -10.13 8.81
N PRO A 17 -28.62 -9.95 8.33
CA PRO A 17 -28.87 -9.78 6.91
C PRO A 17 -28.27 -8.44 6.47
N LEU A 18 -27.23 -8.54 5.64
CA LEU A 18 -26.53 -7.46 4.93
C LEU A 18 -27.41 -6.85 3.83
N GLU A 19 -28.70 -6.63 4.12
CA GLU A 19 -29.75 -6.39 3.12
C GLU A 19 -30.46 -5.04 3.30
N LYS A 20 -29.90 -4.13 4.10
CA LYS A 20 -30.43 -2.77 4.24
C LYS A 20 -29.45 -1.71 3.79
N ARG A 21 -29.69 -1.28 2.54
CA ARG A 21 -29.10 -0.16 1.76
C ARG A 21 -27.61 -0.33 1.42
N ILE A 22 -27.36 -1.12 0.38
CA ILE A 22 -26.10 -1.05 -0.37
C ILE A 22 -26.33 -0.02 -1.47
N GLU A 23 -25.87 1.23 -1.29
CA GLU A 23 -25.42 1.97 -2.47
C GLU A 23 -24.36 1.08 -3.15
N SER A 24 -24.52 0.81 -4.45
CA SER A 24 -23.59 -0.08 -5.15
C SER A 24 -22.17 0.47 -5.04
N PHE A 25 -21.29 -0.19 -4.28
CA PHE A 25 -19.89 0.20 -4.18
C PHE A 25 -19.25 0.19 -5.56
N SER A 26 -18.83 1.37 -6.02
CA SER A 26 -18.09 1.56 -7.26
C SER A 26 -16.67 2.00 -6.95
N ALA A 27 -15.70 1.09 -7.16
CA ALA A 27 -14.29 1.41 -6.94
C ALA A 27 -13.82 2.59 -7.79
N ASN A 28 -14.35 2.74 -9.02
CA ASN A 28 -14.01 3.87 -9.88
C ASN A 28 -14.57 5.21 -9.37
N GLU A 29 -15.80 5.22 -8.84
CA GLU A 29 -16.38 6.42 -8.22
C GLU A 29 -15.63 6.79 -6.94
N ALA A 30 -15.33 5.81 -6.08
CA ALA A 30 -14.54 6.00 -4.88
C ALA A 30 -13.14 6.55 -5.19
N TYR A 31 -12.47 6.01 -6.22
CA TYR A 31 -11.19 6.49 -6.73
C TYR A 31 -11.25 7.95 -7.22
N THR A 32 -12.25 8.27 -8.04
CA THR A 32 -12.42 9.64 -8.56
C THR A 32 -12.69 10.63 -7.43
N SER A 33 -13.58 10.27 -6.51
CA SER A 33 -13.96 11.10 -5.37
C SER A 33 -12.78 11.40 -4.44
N VAL A 34 -11.93 10.40 -4.15
CA VAL A 34 -10.74 10.63 -3.31
C VAL A 34 -9.70 11.51 -4.00
N LEU A 35 -9.47 11.35 -5.31
CA LEU A 35 -8.54 12.23 -6.03
C LEU A 35 -9.02 13.69 -6.02
N THR A 36 -10.31 13.93 -6.28
CA THR A 36 -10.91 15.27 -6.23
C THR A 36 -10.78 15.90 -4.84
N SER A 37 -11.12 15.16 -3.80
CA SER A 37 -11.04 15.64 -2.42
C SER A 37 -9.60 15.89 -1.98
N THR A 38 -8.67 15.01 -2.37
CA THR A 38 -7.23 15.18 -2.10
C THR A 38 -6.70 16.46 -2.70
N TRP A 39 -6.99 16.72 -3.98
CA TRP A 39 -6.57 17.93 -4.66
C TRP A 39 -7.13 19.17 -3.97
N LYS A 40 -8.45 19.17 -3.72
CA LYS A 40 -9.14 20.30 -3.08
C LYS A 40 -8.62 20.61 -1.67
N LEU A 41 -8.30 19.58 -0.89
CA LEU A 41 -7.86 19.75 0.50
C LEU A 41 -6.38 20.10 0.60
N PHE A 42 -5.51 19.40 -0.14
CA PHE A 42 -4.08 19.44 0.14
C PHE A 42 -3.26 20.15 -0.94
N TRP A 43 -3.74 20.29 -2.18
CA TRP A 43 -2.96 20.95 -3.23
C TRP A 43 -2.96 22.47 -3.08
N ASN A 44 -1.77 23.07 -2.97
CA ASN A 44 -1.60 24.52 -2.97
C ASN A 44 -1.21 24.99 -4.38
N GLU A 45 -2.12 25.69 -5.06
CA GLU A 45 -1.90 26.15 -6.44
C GLU A 45 -0.80 27.22 -6.56
N GLN A 46 -0.59 28.04 -5.54
CA GLN A 46 0.45 29.09 -5.57
C GLN A 46 1.85 28.51 -5.43
N LEU A 47 1.99 27.48 -4.60
CA LEU A 47 3.26 26.81 -4.33
C LEU A 47 3.52 25.62 -5.25
N GLY A 48 2.50 25.16 -6.00
CA GLY A 48 2.61 24.01 -6.89
C GLY A 48 2.94 22.72 -6.15
N ALA A 49 2.38 22.54 -4.95
CA ALA A 49 2.75 21.44 -4.07
C ALA A 49 1.61 21.04 -3.12
N PHE A 50 1.54 19.75 -2.79
CA PHE A 50 0.75 19.28 -1.66
C PHE A 50 1.28 19.82 -0.33
N ASN A 51 0.35 20.19 0.56
CA ASN A 51 0.62 20.56 1.94
C ASN A 51 0.56 19.31 2.84
N LEU A 52 1.55 19.14 3.70
CA LEU A 52 1.56 18.12 4.76
C LEU A 52 0.47 18.37 5.81
N ASN A 53 0.30 19.65 6.16
CA ASN A 53 -0.62 20.02 7.21
C ASN A 53 -2.05 19.94 6.69
N ASP A 54 -2.92 19.28 7.46
CA ASP A 54 -4.36 19.41 7.28
C ASP A 54 -4.74 20.90 7.44
N PRO A 55 -5.39 21.52 6.43
CA PRO A 55 -5.80 22.93 6.49
C PRO A 55 -6.76 23.28 7.62
N SER A 56 -7.44 22.28 8.21
CA SER A 56 -8.26 22.41 9.41
C SER A 56 -7.41 22.48 10.69
N CYS A 57 -6.20 21.90 10.68
CA CYS A 57 -5.28 21.91 11.82
C CYS A 57 -4.36 23.14 11.82
N SER A 58 -3.83 23.50 10.66
CA SER A 58 -2.86 24.59 10.54
C SER A 58 -2.99 25.29 9.19
N LYS A 59 -2.87 26.61 9.22
CA LYS A 59 -2.78 27.44 8.00
C LYS A 59 -1.36 27.51 7.43
N ASN A 60 -0.37 27.07 8.20
CA ASN A 60 1.02 27.09 7.75
C ASN A 60 1.24 25.99 6.72
N PHE A 61 1.92 26.35 5.64
CA PHE A 61 2.36 25.39 4.65
C PHE A 61 3.58 24.60 5.17
N SER A 62 3.59 23.30 4.93
CA SER A 62 4.76 22.46 5.13
C SER A 62 4.81 21.41 4.04
N LEU A 63 6.00 21.14 3.52
CA LEU A 63 6.18 20.09 2.53
C LEU A 63 6.03 18.72 3.21
N PRO A 64 5.29 17.78 2.59
CA PRO A 64 5.22 16.41 3.09
C PRO A 64 6.53 15.67 2.78
N ALA A 65 6.74 14.51 3.42
CA ALA A 65 7.85 13.65 3.06
C ALA A 65 7.71 13.15 1.61
N VAL A 66 8.83 12.81 0.96
CA VAL A 66 8.79 12.35 -0.42
C VAL A 66 7.96 11.07 -0.61
N TRP A 67 7.91 10.21 0.41
CA TRP A 67 7.04 9.04 0.42
C TRP A 67 5.57 9.41 0.19
N ASP A 68 5.04 10.34 0.98
CA ASP A 68 3.67 10.86 0.86
C ASP A 68 3.40 11.39 -0.56
N VAL A 69 4.37 12.15 -1.11
CA VAL A 69 4.29 12.69 -2.48
C VAL A 69 4.29 11.55 -3.51
N ALA A 70 5.14 10.54 -3.37
CA ALA A 70 5.22 9.41 -4.29
C ALA A 70 3.90 8.62 -4.32
N VAL A 71 3.31 8.35 -3.15
CA VAL A 71 2.05 7.60 -3.02
C VAL A 71 0.90 8.35 -3.69
N VAL A 72 0.74 9.65 -3.42
CA VAL A 72 -0.35 10.44 -4.03
C VAL A 72 -0.09 10.74 -5.52
N ALA A 73 1.16 11.02 -5.89
CA ALA A 73 1.52 11.31 -7.28
C ALA A 73 1.26 10.10 -8.17
N LYS A 74 1.61 8.89 -7.72
CA LYS A 74 1.32 7.66 -8.48
C LYS A 74 -0.17 7.54 -8.79
N ALA A 75 -1.05 7.72 -7.79
CA ALA A 75 -2.49 7.67 -7.99
C ALA A 75 -2.95 8.76 -8.98
N ILE A 76 -2.44 9.98 -8.89
CA ILE A 76 -2.82 11.05 -9.83
C ILE A 76 -2.35 10.74 -11.25
N ILE A 77 -1.15 10.19 -11.43
CA ILE A 77 -0.63 9.79 -12.75
C ILE A 77 -1.48 8.65 -13.33
N GLU A 78 -1.86 7.67 -12.51
CA GLU A 78 -2.74 6.55 -12.89
C GLU A 78 -4.14 7.00 -13.34
N SER A 79 -4.58 8.23 -13.00
CA SER A 79 -5.83 8.80 -13.51
C SER A 79 -5.80 9.17 -15.00
N GLY A 80 -4.61 9.31 -15.59
CA GLY A 80 -4.43 9.78 -16.97
C GLY A 80 -4.64 11.28 -17.17
N ASN A 81 -4.89 12.06 -16.11
CA ASN A 81 -4.98 13.51 -16.20
C ASN A 81 -3.59 14.14 -16.41
N ASN A 82 -3.25 14.47 -17.66
CA ASN A 82 -1.94 15.02 -18.03
C ASN A 82 -1.57 16.30 -17.26
N THR A 83 -2.53 17.24 -17.07
CA THR A 83 -2.25 18.50 -16.38
C THR A 83 -1.95 18.30 -14.90
N ALA A 84 -2.76 17.49 -14.21
CA ALA A 84 -2.52 17.18 -12.81
C ALA A 84 -1.22 16.36 -12.64
N SER A 85 -0.98 15.40 -13.54
CA SER A 85 0.24 14.58 -13.56
C SER A 85 1.50 15.42 -13.69
N GLN A 86 1.52 16.39 -14.61
CA GLN A 86 2.67 17.28 -14.79
C GLN A 86 2.96 18.11 -13.52
N LYS A 87 1.91 18.59 -12.85
CA LYS A 87 2.03 19.36 -11.61
C LYS A 87 2.66 18.52 -10.48
N VAL A 88 2.13 17.31 -10.25
CA VAL A 88 2.66 16.44 -9.18
C VAL A 88 4.04 15.90 -9.49
N LEU A 89 4.36 15.62 -10.76
CA LEU A 89 5.70 15.26 -11.19
C LEU A 89 6.69 16.41 -10.97
N THR A 90 6.28 17.66 -11.23
CA THR A 90 7.10 18.84 -10.95
C THR A 90 7.41 18.94 -9.45
N GLN A 91 6.42 18.75 -8.57
CA GLN A 91 6.67 18.67 -7.12
C GLN A 91 7.61 17.52 -6.79
N LEU A 92 7.37 16.31 -7.30
CA LEU A 92 8.17 15.13 -6.98
C LEU A 92 9.64 15.31 -7.38
N TYR A 93 9.91 15.82 -8.59
CA TYR A 93 11.27 16.12 -9.05
C TYR A 93 12.00 17.18 -8.22
N SER A 94 11.30 18.03 -7.46
CA SER A 94 11.94 18.98 -6.55
C SER A 94 12.66 18.31 -5.36
N TYR A 95 12.35 17.05 -5.07
CA TYR A 95 13.02 16.25 -4.03
C TYR A 95 14.28 15.55 -4.55
N GLN A 96 14.49 15.52 -5.87
CA GLN A 96 15.65 14.90 -6.47
C GLN A 96 16.90 15.74 -6.22
N SER A 97 17.88 15.14 -5.55
CA SER A 97 19.18 15.75 -5.29
C SER A 97 20.16 15.49 -6.43
N SER A 98 21.31 16.18 -6.40
CA SER A 98 22.35 16.08 -7.45
C SER A 98 23.01 14.71 -7.56
N ASN A 99 22.93 13.87 -6.52
CA ASN A 99 23.42 12.49 -6.55
C ASN A 99 22.41 11.50 -7.17
N GLY A 100 21.22 11.98 -7.55
CA GLY A 100 20.17 11.21 -8.19
C GLY A 100 19.10 10.66 -7.25
N TRP A 101 19.37 10.59 -5.93
CA TRP A 101 18.37 10.20 -4.95
C TRP A 101 17.30 11.26 -4.79
N PHE A 102 16.06 10.81 -4.60
CA PHE A 102 15.00 11.64 -4.07
C PHE A 102 15.10 11.58 -2.54
N THR A 103 15.26 12.76 -1.95
CA THR A 103 15.53 12.92 -0.52
C THR A 103 14.23 13.07 0.26
N ALA A 104 14.23 12.80 1.57
CA ALA A 104 13.04 12.81 2.41
C ALA A 104 12.28 14.15 2.35
N LEU A 105 13.03 15.25 2.27
CA LEU A 105 12.55 16.61 2.02
C LEU A 105 13.51 17.32 1.06
N PRO A 106 13.07 18.32 0.27
CA PRO A 106 13.94 19.00 -0.67
C PRO A 106 15.14 19.65 0.02
N ASN A 107 16.30 19.63 -0.64
CA ASN A 107 17.57 20.16 -0.14
C ASN A 107 18.09 19.51 1.16
N GLN A 108 17.63 18.31 1.49
CA GLN A 108 18.20 17.49 2.57
C GLN A 108 19.09 16.38 2.00
N THR A 109 19.71 15.58 2.87
CA THR A 109 20.59 14.47 2.48
C THR A 109 19.99 13.09 2.73
N ASP A 110 19.03 12.99 3.64
CA ASP A 110 18.40 11.73 4.00
C ASP A 110 17.62 11.18 2.80
N ALA A 111 17.93 9.94 2.41
CA ALA A 111 17.23 9.22 1.35
C ALA A 111 16.93 7.78 1.80
N PHE A 112 15.70 7.33 1.53
CA PHE A 112 15.21 6.02 1.90
C PHE A 112 14.99 5.18 0.64
N THR A 113 15.43 3.91 0.70
CA THR A 113 15.46 3.02 -0.46
C THR A 113 14.06 2.61 -0.91
N ASP A 114 13.17 2.34 0.04
CA ASP A 114 11.75 2.04 -0.16
C ASP A 114 11.00 3.23 -0.77
N ASP A 115 11.22 4.45 -0.27
CA ASP A 115 10.65 5.67 -0.87
C ASP A 115 11.02 5.79 -2.36
N ASN A 116 12.32 5.63 -2.66
CA ASN A 116 12.84 5.76 -4.01
C ASN A 116 12.40 4.61 -4.94
N ALA A 117 12.17 3.42 -4.40
CA ALA A 117 11.59 2.32 -5.16
C ALA A 117 10.13 2.59 -5.53
N GLN A 118 9.32 3.17 -4.66
CA GLN A 118 7.96 3.60 -5.02
C GLN A 118 7.97 4.75 -6.04
N ILE A 119 8.95 5.65 -5.97
CA ILE A 119 9.17 6.68 -6.99
C ILE A 119 9.48 6.06 -8.35
N VAL A 120 10.26 4.98 -8.41
CA VAL A 120 10.48 4.23 -9.66
C VAL A 120 9.14 3.82 -10.27
N TRP A 121 8.17 3.36 -9.48
CA TRP A 121 6.86 2.99 -10.01
C TRP A 121 6.12 4.20 -10.58
N ALA A 122 6.09 5.31 -9.83
CA ALA A 122 5.46 6.54 -10.28
C ALA A 122 6.08 7.06 -11.60
N LEU A 123 7.40 6.98 -11.72
CA LEU A 123 8.14 7.40 -12.92
C LEU A 123 7.91 6.46 -14.11
N LEU A 124 7.82 5.14 -13.90
CA LEU A 124 7.48 4.20 -14.97
C LEU A 124 6.03 4.39 -15.44
N THR A 125 5.09 4.66 -14.54
CA THR A 125 3.73 5.05 -14.90
C THR A 125 3.71 6.38 -15.65
N ALA A 126 4.50 7.37 -15.21
CA ALA A 126 4.61 8.66 -15.88
C ALA A 126 5.19 8.52 -17.29
N TYR A 127 6.18 7.66 -17.48
CA TYR A 127 6.70 7.31 -18.80
C TYR A 127 5.62 6.65 -19.66
N ASP A 128 4.83 5.74 -19.10
CA ASP A 128 3.73 5.11 -19.83
C ASP A 128 2.69 6.14 -20.31
N LEU A 129 2.40 7.17 -19.49
CA LEU A 129 1.45 8.24 -19.80
C LEU A 129 1.99 9.26 -20.82
N THR A 130 3.23 9.73 -20.63
CA THR A 130 3.76 10.92 -21.33
C THR A 130 4.73 10.59 -22.46
N LYS A 131 5.37 9.41 -22.40
CA LYS A 131 6.52 9.02 -23.22
C LYS A 131 7.74 9.95 -23.09
N ASP A 132 7.83 10.75 -22.02
CA ASP A 132 9.02 11.53 -21.72
C ASP A 132 10.14 10.63 -21.18
N GLU A 133 11.18 10.43 -21.99
CA GLU A 133 12.36 9.62 -21.68
C GLU A 133 13.08 10.03 -20.39
N LYS A 134 12.92 11.27 -19.92
CA LYS A 134 13.44 11.71 -18.62
C LYS A 134 12.97 10.79 -17.49
N HIS A 135 11.70 10.36 -17.51
CA HIS A 135 11.14 9.52 -16.46
C HIS A 135 11.76 8.12 -16.46
N LEU A 136 11.88 7.50 -17.63
CA LEU A 136 12.50 6.18 -17.76
C LEU A 136 14.01 6.24 -17.41
N ALA A 137 14.72 7.27 -17.86
CA ALA A 137 16.13 7.47 -17.51
C ALA A 137 16.33 7.63 -16.00
N THR A 138 15.46 8.41 -15.34
CA THR A 138 15.51 8.60 -13.88
C THR A 138 15.20 7.29 -13.14
N ALA A 139 14.20 6.54 -13.59
CA ALA A 139 13.86 5.23 -13.03
C ALA A 139 15.04 4.24 -13.11
N LYS A 140 15.73 4.17 -14.26
CA LYS A 140 16.95 3.36 -14.44
C LYS A 140 18.06 3.75 -13.45
N GLN A 141 18.28 5.05 -13.29
CA GLN A 141 19.28 5.55 -12.34
C GLN A 141 18.93 5.18 -10.89
N LEU A 142 17.68 5.34 -10.49
CA LEU A 142 17.23 4.97 -9.15
C LEU A 142 17.39 3.48 -8.88
N VAL A 143 16.98 2.60 -9.79
CA VAL A 143 17.18 1.15 -9.62
C VAL A 143 18.67 0.81 -9.42
N LYS A 144 19.57 1.45 -10.18
CA LYS A 144 21.02 1.28 -9.98
C LYS A 144 21.50 1.73 -8.59
N LEU A 145 20.99 2.87 -8.11
CA LEU A 145 21.32 3.37 -6.77
C LEU A 145 20.81 2.43 -5.67
N ILE A 146 19.59 1.91 -5.84
CA ILE A 146 18.93 0.94 -4.95
C ILE A 146 19.71 -0.38 -4.91
N GLN A 147 20.14 -0.91 -6.06
CA GLN A 147 21.01 -2.09 -6.13
C GLN A 147 22.32 -1.88 -5.35
N GLY A 148 22.85 -0.65 -5.35
CA GLY A 148 24.03 -0.29 -4.56
C GLY A 148 23.80 -0.27 -3.04
N GLN A 149 22.56 -0.40 -2.55
CA GLN A 149 22.24 -0.51 -1.12
C GLN A 149 22.16 -1.97 -0.62
N TRP A 150 22.52 -2.95 -1.48
CA TRP A 150 22.69 -4.33 -1.07
C TRP A 150 23.71 -4.44 0.06
N SER A 151 23.29 -5.00 1.18
CA SER A 151 24.12 -5.08 2.39
C SER A 151 25.09 -6.26 2.35
N ASP A 152 26.10 -6.23 3.21
CA ASP A 152 27.08 -7.30 3.39
C ASP A 152 26.48 -8.58 3.98
N ILE A 153 25.36 -8.48 4.70
CA ILE A 153 24.57 -9.64 5.15
C ILE A 153 23.48 -10.05 4.14
N GLY A 154 23.42 -9.39 2.98
CA GLY A 154 22.33 -9.47 2.00
C GLY A 154 21.14 -8.59 2.34
N GLY A 155 20.15 -8.53 1.44
CA GLY A 155 19.01 -7.63 1.59
C GLY A 155 19.39 -6.16 1.39
N ILE A 156 18.39 -5.28 1.44
CA ILE A 156 18.54 -3.87 1.09
C ILE A 156 18.45 -2.99 2.33
N THR A 157 19.44 -2.10 2.47
CA THR A 157 19.48 -1.11 3.55
C THR A 157 18.32 -0.12 3.41
N TRP A 158 17.64 0.17 4.54
CA TRP A 158 16.48 1.05 4.58
C TRP A 158 16.82 2.50 4.22
N LYS A 159 17.76 3.10 4.97
CA LYS A 159 18.24 4.47 4.77
C LYS A 159 19.69 4.45 4.31
N THR A 160 20.05 5.32 3.38
CA THR A 160 21.44 5.41 2.91
C THR A 160 22.42 5.63 4.08
N GLY A 161 23.37 4.71 4.23
CA GLY A 161 24.39 4.74 5.30
C GLY A 161 23.94 4.20 6.67
N ASP A 162 22.70 3.72 6.81
CA ASP A 162 22.19 3.13 8.06
C ASP A 162 22.52 1.62 8.17
N PRO A 163 22.63 1.03 9.37
CA PRO A 163 22.75 -0.42 9.53
C PRO A 163 21.46 -1.22 9.36
N TYR A 164 20.28 -0.60 9.35
CA TYR A 164 19.02 -1.33 9.28
C TYR A 164 18.73 -1.86 7.87
N VAL A 165 18.63 -3.18 7.73
CA VAL A 165 18.21 -3.86 6.49
C VAL A 165 16.73 -4.17 6.63
N ALA A 166 15.90 -3.49 5.85
CA ALA A 166 14.45 -3.56 5.97
C ALA A 166 13.84 -4.50 4.92
N SER A 167 12.82 -5.23 5.35
CA SER A 167 12.03 -6.08 4.49
C SER A 167 11.34 -5.29 3.39
N ILE A 168 10.73 -4.14 3.72
CA ILE A 168 10.07 -3.31 2.71
C ILE A 168 11.04 -2.83 1.64
N SER A 169 12.22 -2.35 2.02
CA SER A 169 13.22 -1.88 1.06
C SER A 169 13.71 -3.01 0.15
N THR A 170 13.81 -4.23 0.69
CA THR A 170 14.22 -5.41 -0.07
C THR A 170 13.15 -5.85 -1.07
N THR A 171 11.87 -5.91 -0.65
CA THR A 171 10.77 -6.32 -1.54
C THR A 171 10.40 -5.25 -2.56
N GLU A 172 10.48 -3.97 -2.19
CA GLU A 172 10.32 -2.83 -3.10
C GLU A 172 11.46 -2.75 -4.14
N ALA A 173 12.71 -3.02 -3.74
CA ALA A 173 13.83 -3.09 -4.69
C ALA A 173 13.63 -4.20 -5.73
N ALA A 174 13.18 -5.38 -5.31
CA ALA A 174 12.81 -6.47 -6.21
C ALA A 174 11.70 -6.01 -7.18
N LEU A 175 10.66 -5.36 -6.66
CA LEU A 175 9.51 -4.92 -7.46
C LEU A 175 9.89 -3.82 -8.45
N ALA A 176 10.70 -2.85 -8.03
CA ALA A 176 11.22 -1.81 -8.90
C ALA A 176 12.06 -2.41 -10.05
N ALA A 177 12.89 -3.40 -9.77
CA ALA A 177 13.72 -4.07 -10.78
C ALA A 177 12.88 -4.83 -11.82
N VAL A 178 11.93 -5.66 -11.39
CA VAL A 178 11.06 -6.40 -12.34
C VAL A 178 10.12 -5.48 -13.11
N ARG A 179 9.64 -4.37 -12.51
CA ARG A 179 8.86 -3.35 -13.23
C ARG A 179 9.72 -2.68 -14.30
N LEU A 180 10.98 -2.36 -13.99
CA LEU A 180 11.92 -1.77 -14.95
C LEU A 180 12.27 -2.75 -16.09
N TYR A 181 12.37 -4.06 -15.80
CA TYR A 181 12.65 -5.09 -16.80
C TYR A 181 11.69 -5.03 -18.00
N LYS A 182 10.42 -4.69 -17.80
CA LYS A 182 9.43 -4.47 -18.87
C LYS A 182 9.97 -3.56 -19.98
N TYR A 183 10.77 -2.56 -19.63
CA TYR A 183 11.27 -1.52 -20.54
C TYR A 183 12.69 -1.78 -21.05
N THR A 184 13.53 -2.45 -20.26
CA THR A 184 14.95 -2.65 -20.59
C THR A 184 15.26 -4.02 -21.13
N GLN A 185 14.47 -5.03 -20.75
CA GLN A 185 14.75 -6.45 -20.97
C GLN A 185 16.14 -6.88 -20.45
N ASP A 186 16.70 -6.15 -19.49
CA ASP A 186 17.98 -6.45 -18.86
C ASP A 186 17.80 -7.55 -17.81
N LYS A 187 18.24 -8.76 -18.14
CA LYS A 187 18.07 -9.95 -17.29
C LYS A 187 18.67 -9.80 -15.89
N SER A 188 19.69 -8.95 -15.71
CA SER A 188 20.27 -8.71 -14.38
C SER A 188 19.25 -8.14 -13.37
N LEU A 189 18.18 -7.51 -13.87
CA LEU A 189 17.08 -7.04 -13.03
C LEU A 189 16.22 -8.19 -12.48
N LEU A 190 16.04 -9.27 -13.25
CA LEU A 190 15.34 -10.47 -12.79
C LEU A 190 16.21 -11.21 -11.75
N ASP A 191 17.51 -11.35 -12.03
CA ASP A 191 18.46 -11.99 -11.12
C ASP A 191 18.52 -11.25 -9.77
N PHE A 192 18.56 -9.92 -9.81
CA PHE A 192 18.54 -9.09 -8.61
C PHE A 192 17.23 -9.21 -7.81
N ALA A 193 16.09 -9.25 -8.49
CA ALA A 193 14.80 -9.44 -7.83
C ALA A 193 14.68 -10.83 -7.18
N GLU A 194 15.15 -11.88 -7.87
CA GLU A 194 15.23 -13.24 -7.32
C GLU A 194 16.17 -13.29 -6.10
N GLN A 195 17.31 -12.60 -6.16
CA GLN A 195 18.25 -12.49 -5.04
C GLN A 195 17.61 -11.83 -3.81
N CYS A 196 16.89 -10.71 -4.01
CA CYS A 196 16.17 -10.02 -2.95
C CYS A 196 15.13 -10.93 -2.30
N LEU A 197 14.28 -11.58 -3.09
CA LEU A 197 13.21 -12.43 -2.57
C LEU A 197 13.73 -13.71 -1.91
N SER A 198 14.79 -14.31 -2.47
CA SER A 198 15.43 -15.49 -1.86
C SER A 198 16.01 -15.15 -0.49
N TRP A 199 16.65 -13.99 -0.35
CA TRP A 199 17.14 -13.51 0.94
C TRP A 199 16.00 -13.29 1.94
N MET A 200 14.88 -12.71 1.50
CA MET A 200 13.68 -12.55 2.33
C MET A 200 13.15 -13.89 2.84
N GLU A 201 13.06 -14.89 1.96
CA GLU A 201 12.62 -16.25 2.32
C GLU A 201 13.56 -16.95 3.29
N GLU A 202 14.87 -16.70 3.21
CA GLU A 202 15.89 -17.33 4.05
C GLU A 202 16.04 -16.63 5.41
N LYS A 203 16.06 -15.29 5.44
CA LYS A 203 16.48 -14.52 6.62
C LYS A 203 15.33 -13.94 7.43
N LEU A 204 14.26 -13.49 6.77
CA LEU A 204 13.21 -12.70 7.44
C LEU A 204 11.83 -13.34 7.40
N LYS A 205 11.65 -14.48 6.72
CA LYS A 205 10.37 -15.20 6.74
C LYS A 205 10.11 -15.77 8.13
N ASP A 206 8.94 -15.47 8.66
CA ASP A 206 8.38 -16.21 9.77
C ASP A 206 7.72 -17.50 9.27
N SER A 207 8.25 -18.64 9.71
CA SER A 207 7.72 -19.96 9.34
C SER A 207 6.30 -20.24 9.83
N SER A 208 5.79 -19.50 10.84
CA SER A 208 4.46 -19.78 11.41
C SER A 208 3.32 -19.31 10.51
N ASP A 209 3.52 -18.24 9.74
CA ASP A 209 2.49 -17.67 8.87
C ASP A 209 2.97 -17.37 7.43
N GLY A 210 4.26 -17.52 7.15
CA GLY A 210 4.83 -17.29 5.82
C GLY A 210 4.98 -15.82 5.42
N PHE A 211 4.71 -14.89 6.35
CA PHE A 211 4.99 -13.47 6.20
C PHE A 211 6.44 -13.16 6.59
N TYR A 212 6.82 -11.89 6.50
CA TYR A 212 8.16 -11.43 6.81
C TYR A 212 8.17 -10.53 8.04
N PHE A 213 9.19 -10.71 8.88
CA PHE A 213 9.59 -9.75 9.90
C PHE A 213 9.99 -8.42 9.27
N ASP A 214 10.00 -7.33 10.04
CA ASP A 214 10.15 -5.97 9.51
C ASP A 214 11.58 -5.71 8.98
N GLY A 215 12.58 -6.27 9.66
CA GLY A 215 13.96 -6.10 9.27
C GLY A 215 14.94 -6.64 10.28
N ILE A 216 16.22 -6.38 10.00
CA ILE A 216 17.34 -6.81 10.82
C ILE A 216 18.38 -5.68 10.89
N ASN A 217 18.90 -5.42 12.08
CA ASN A 217 20.06 -4.54 12.24
C ASN A 217 21.34 -5.33 11.95
N LYS A 218 22.07 -4.97 10.88
CA LYS A 218 23.23 -5.75 10.44
C LYS A 218 24.44 -5.72 11.38
N ASN A 219 24.50 -4.76 12.31
CA ASN A 219 25.62 -4.64 13.24
C ASN A 219 25.52 -5.64 14.40
N ASN A 220 24.31 -5.97 14.85
CA ASN A 220 24.10 -6.83 16.02
C ASN A 220 23.20 -8.06 15.76
N GLY A 221 22.56 -8.13 14.59
CA GLY A 221 21.68 -9.24 14.20
C GLY A 221 20.28 -9.19 14.83
N ASP A 222 19.90 -8.08 15.48
CA ASP A 222 18.58 -7.95 16.08
C ASP A 222 17.49 -7.87 15.01
N ILE A 223 16.56 -8.81 15.06
CA ILE A 223 15.40 -8.89 14.16
C ILE A 223 14.22 -8.15 14.79
N ASP A 224 13.69 -7.15 14.09
CA ASP A 224 12.38 -6.57 14.41
C ASP A 224 11.30 -7.50 13.86
N ARG A 225 10.54 -8.12 14.76
CA ARG A 225 9.52 -9.11 14.42
C ARG A 225 8.15 -8.50 14.07
N GLY A 226 8.06 -7.18 13.93
CA GLY A 226 6.90 -6.52 13.34
C GLY A 226 6.58 -7.11 11.96
N LYS A 227 5.31 -7.06 11.57
CA LYS A 227 4.85 -7.53 10.26
C LYS A 227 3.94 -6.49 9.65
N LEU A 228 4.23 -6.11 8.41
CA LEU A 228 3.53 -5.06 7.72
C LEU A 228 2.98 -5.55 6.37
N SER A 229 1.73 -5.20 6.10
CA SER A 229 0.95 -5.66 4.94
C SER A 229 1.61 -5.30 3.61
N TYR A 230 2.25 -4.13 3.52
CA TYR A 230 2.94 -3.68 2.32
C TYR A 230 4.11 -4.57 1.87
N THR A 231 4.82 -5.21 2.80
CA THR A 231 5.95 -6.10 2.50
C THR A 231 5.43 -7.36 1.83
N VAL A 232 4.30 -7.87 2.32
CA VAL A 232 3.63 -9.03 1.72
C VAL A 232 3.09 -8.68 0.33
N GLY A 233 2.47 -7.52 0.18
CA GLY A 233 2.00 -7.01 -1.11
C GLY A 233 3.08 -6.89 -2.17
N THR A 234 4.17 -6.20 -1.83
CA THR A 234 5.32 -5.98 -2.72
C THR A 234 6.03 -7.29 -3.07
N ALA A 235 6.13 -8.23 -2.12
CA ALA A 235 6.65 -9.57 -2.41
C ALA A 235 5.74 -10.32 -3.40
N ILE A 236 4.42 -10.33 -3.19
CA ILE A 236 3.45 -10.99 -4.10
C ILE A 236 3.60 -10.41 -5.52
N SER A 237 3.55 -9.09 -5.69
CA SER A 237 3.75 -8.47 -7.00
C SER A 237 5.10 -8.86 -7.62
N SER A 238 6.19 -8.84 -6.85
CA SER A 238 7.53 -9.20 -7.36
C SER A 238 7.59 -10.62 -7.89
N TYR A 239 7.09 -11.59 -7.11
CA TYR A 239 6.97 -12.98 -7.56
C TYR A 239 6.12 -13.13 -8.81
N ILE A 240 5.02 -12.39 -8.91
CA ILE A 240 4.13 -12.47 -10.06
C ILE A 240 4.74 -11.89 -11.34
N TYR A 241 5.51 -10.82 -11.23
CA TYR A 241 6.29 -10.34 -12.37
C TYR A 241 7.43 -11.31 -12.75
N LEU A 242 8.11 -11.93 -11.78
CA LEU A 242 9.09 -12.98 -12.06
C LEU A 242 8.44 -14.17 -12.78
N TYR A 243 7.28 -14.64 -12.31
CA TYR A 243 6.49 -15.67 -13.00
C TYR A 243 6.19 -15.25 -14.44
N LYS A 244 5.68 -14.04 -14.66
CA LYS A 244 5.36 -13.51 -15.99
C LYS A 244 6.55 -13.51 -16.94
N PHE A 245 7.74 -13.12 -16.46
CA PHE A 245 8.91 -12.95 -17.33
C PHE A 245 9.76 -14.23 -17.49
N THR A 246 9.67 -15.17 -16.55
CA THR A 246 10.46 -16.42 -16.58
C THR A 246 9.66 -17.66 -16.90
N ASN A 247 8.32 -17.60 -16.82
CA ASN A 247 7.40 -18.74 -16.84
C ASN A 247 7.66 -19.79 -15.74
N ASN A 248 8.40 -19.45 -14.68
CA ASN A 248 8.63 -20.37 -13.57
C ASN A 248 7.43 -20.36 -12.60
N ALA A 249 6.62 -21.42 -12.67
CA ALA A 249 5.41 -21.59 -11.85
C ALA A 249 5.67 -21.61 -10.32
N THR A 250 6.91 -21.81 -9.89
CA THR A 250 7.29 -21.73 -8.47
C THR A 250 6.95 -20.35 -7.89
N TYR A 251 7.22 -19.28 -8.63
CA TYR A 251 6.93 -17.92 -8.18
C TYR A 251 5.43 -17.67 -8.01
N LEU A 252 4.61 -18.19 -8.93
CA LEU A 252 3.17 -18.14 -8.82
C LEU A 252 2.67 -18.89 -7.56
N SER A 253 3.23 -20.07 -7.29
CA SER A 253 2.89 -20.87 -6.12
C SER A 253 3.21 -20.14 -4.81
N ILE A 254 4.37 -19.49 -4.72
CA ILE A 254 4.78 -18.71 -3.54
C ILE A 254 3.84 -17.51 -3.34
N ALA A 255 3.57 -16.74 -4.40
CA ALA A 255 2.66 -15.60 -4.35
C ALA A 255 1.23 -16.02 -3.92
N ASN A 256 0.71 -17.11 -4.49
CA ASN A 256 -0.60 -17.65 -4.13
C ASN A 256 -0.65 -18.14 -2.67
N SER A 257 0.42 -18.76 -2.18
CA SER A 257 0.50 -19.22 -0.78
C SER A 257 0.44 -18.04 0.20
N LYS A 258 1.13 -16.93 -0.11
CA LYS A 258 1.07 -15.70 0.70
C LYS A 258 -0.31 -15.08 0.68
N ALA A 259 -0.96 -14.98 -0.48
CA ALA A 259 -2.34 -14.50 -0.57
C ALA A 259 -3.34 -15.41 0.18
N THR A 260 -3.12 -16.72 0.14
CA THR A 260 -3.91 -17.67 0.95
C THR A 260 -3.75 -17.39 2.44
N ALA A 261 -2.53 -17.16 2.91
CA ALA A 261 -2.25 -16.83 4.32
C ALA A 261 -2.88 -15.48 4.73
N VAL A 262 -2.83 -14.47 3.87
CA VAL A 262 -3.52 -13.17 4.07
C VAL A 262 -5.01 -13.39 4.34
N PHE A 263 -5.66 -14.20 3.50
CA PHE A 263 -7.11 -14.42 3.54
C PHE A 263 -7.55 -15.69 4.25
N ALA A 264 -6.71 -16.28 5.11
CA ALA A 264 -7.08 -17.45 5.90
C ALA A 264 -8.21 -17.06 6.86
N THR A 265 -9.43 -17.53 6.58
CA THR A 265 -10.69 -16.99 7.12
C THR A 265 -11.06 -17.49 8.51
N ASP A 266 -10.35 -18.47 9.04
CA ASP A 266 -10.81 -19.20 10.23
C ASP A 266 -10.33 -18.55 11.55
N THR A 267 -9.46 -17.54 11.48
CA THR A 267 -8.91 -16.79 12.63
C THR A 267 -8.33 -15.43 12.21
N SER A 268 -8.24 -14.46 13.12
CA SER A 268 -7.32 -13.32 12.99
C SER A 268 -5.90 -13.80 12.72
N ASN A 269 -5.16 -13.08 11.88
CA ASN A 269 -3.74 -13.30 11.63
C ASN A 269 -2.95 -12.00 11.89
N ALA A 270 -1.66 -11.98 11.56
CA ALA A 270 -0.81 -10.81 11.78
C ALA A 270 -1.34 -9.55 11.04
N LEU A 271 -2.02 -9.72 9.90
CA LEU A 271 -2.46 -8.63 9.03
C LEU A 271 -3.95 -8.31 9.17
N MET A 272 -4.79 -9.28 9.56
CA MET A 272 -6.25 -9.13 9.64
C MET A 272 -6.78 -9.50 11.03
N ASN A 273 -7.73 -8.72 11.55
CA ASN A 273 -8.44 -9.03 12.79
C ASN A 273 -9.62 -10.00 12.57
N ASN A 274 -10.22 -10.48 13.66
CA ASN A 274 -11.37 -11.40 13.64
C ASN A 274 -12.63 -10.80 12.99
N GLY A 275 -12.71 -9.48 12.85
CA GLY A 275 -13.79 -8.79 12.14
C GLY A 275 -13.53 -8.60 10.65
N GLY A 276 -12.46 -9.21 10.11
CA GLY A 276 -12.10 -9.13 8.71
C GLY A 276 -11.52 -7.78 8.27
N GLY A 277 -11.17 -6.90 9.22
CA GLY A 277 -10.48 -5.63 8.95
C GLY A 277 -8.96 -5.76 9.06
N TRP A 278 -8.24 -4.80 8.49
CA TRP A 278 -6.77 -4.77 8.54
C TRP A 278 -6.24 -4.28 9.89
N ASN A 279 -5.16 -4.91 10.38
CA ASN A 279 -4.41 -4.50 11.58
C ASN A 279 -3.41 -3.38 11.30
N ASN A 280 -3.10 -3.12 10.04
CA ASN A 280 -2.23 -2.02 9.62
C ASN A 280 -3.06 -0.87 9.04
N GLY A 281 -2.50 0.35 9.07
CA GLY A 281 -3.15 1.50 8.46
C GLY A 281 -3.13 1.49 6.93
N LEU A 282 -3.95 2.36 6.33
CA LEU A 282 -4.09 2.54 4.88
C LEU A 282 -2.74 2.72 4.18
N LYS A 283 -1.84 3.49 4.80
CA LYS A 283 -0.46 3.72 4.31
C LYS A 283 0.36 2.45 4.07
N TYR A 284 0.00 1.33 4.67
CA TYR A 284 0.61 0.02 4.41
C TYR A 284 -0.28 -0.84 3.51
N ASN A 285 -1.59 -0.84 3.73
CA ASN A 285 -2.50 -1.75 3.04
C ASN A 285 -2.54 -1.53 1.52
N HIS A 286 -2.35 -0.31 1.03
CA HIS A 286 -2.46 -0.04 -0.40
C HIS A 286 -1.52 -0.87 -1.29
N LEU A 287 -0.32 -1.21 -0.80
CA LEU A 287 0.61 -2.07 -1.52
C LEU A 287 0.23 -3.56 -1.43
N LEU A 288 -0.45 -3.98 -0.36
CA LEU A 288 -1.09 -5.31 -0.31
C LEU A 288 -2.17 -5.45 -1.38
N PHE A 289 -3.03 -4.44 -1.53
CA PHE A 289 -4.03 -4.43 -2.60
C PHE A 289 -3.39 -4.49 -3.99
N ALA A 290 -2.26 -3.80 -4.21
CA ALA A 290 -1.52 -3.89 -5.47
C ALA A 290 -0.98 -5.30 -5.72
N GLY A 291 -0.41 -5.93 -4.70
CA GLY A 291 0.03 -7.34 -4.73
C GLY A 291 -1.07 -8.30 -5.14
N ILE A 292 -2.21 -8.25 -4.45
CA ILE A 292 -3.35 -9.14 -4.73
C ILE A 292 -3.95 -8.84 -6.12
N ALA A 293 -4.04 -7.58 -6.53
CA ALA A 293 -4.51 -7.22 -7.86
C ALA A 293 -3.58 -7.74 -8.97
N ASP A 294 -2.26 -7.64 -8.79
CA ASP A 294 -1.28 -8.20 -9.73
C ASP A 294 -1.39 -9.73 -9.80
N LEU A 295 -1.55 -10.40 -8.65
CA LEU A 295 -1.80 -11.85 -8.57
C LEU A 295 -3.06 -12.25 -9.37
N ILE A 296 -4.16 -11.51 -9.23
CA ILE A 296 -5.40 -11.78 -9.98
C ILE A 296 -5.17 -11.56 -11.48
N GLN A 297 -4.67 -10.39 -11.89
CA GLN A 297 -4.61 -10.01 -13.31
C GLN A 297 -3.51 -10.69 -14.10
N ILE A 298 -2.34 -10.89 -13.49
CA ILE A 298 -1.16 -11.43 -14.16
C ILE A 298 -1.02 -12.92 -13.87
N GLY A 299 -1.27 -13.33 -12.62
CA GLY A 299 -1.17 -14.73 -12.20
C GLY A 299 -2.39 -15.59 -12.53
N GLY A 300 -3.56 -14.97 -12.70
CA GLY A 300 -4.83 -15.64 -13.02
C GLY A 300 -5.61 -16.20 -11.82
N GLN A 301 -5.30 -15.80 -10.59
CA GLN A 301 -5.94 -16.31 -9.37
C GLN A 301 -7.25 -15.58 -9.07
N LEU A 302 -8.25 -15.79 -9.93
CA LEU A 302 -9.57 -15.16 -9.84
C LEU A 302 -10.33 -15.47 -8.53
N GLN A 303 -9.94 -16.50 -7.78
CA GLN A 303 -10.55 -16.82 -6.48
C GLN A 303 -10.39 -15.71 -5.43
N TYR A 304 -9.46 -14.77 -5.61
CA TYR A 304 -9.27 -13.64 -4.70
C TYR A 304 -10.05 -12.38 -5.11
N THR A 305 -10.69 -12.35 -6.29
CA THR A 305 -11.35 -11.14 -6.80
C THR A 305 -12.42 -10.61 -5.86
N GLN A 306 -13.35 -11.48 -5.44
CA GLN A 306 -14.42 -11.05 -4.53
C GLN A 306 -13.86 -10.63 -3.16
N LYS A 307 -12.86 -11.35 -2.64
CA LYS A 307 -12.21 -10.98 -1.37
C LYS A 307 -11.56 -9.59 -1.44
N LEU A 308 -10.89 -9.27 -2.55
CA LEU A 308 -10.27 -7.95 -2.74
C LEU A 308 -11.33 -6.84 -2.82
N ILE A 309 -12.44 -7.08 -3.55
CA ILE A 309 -13.57 -6.14 -3.65
C ILE A 309 -14.21 -5.92 -2.28
N ASP A 310 -14.46 -6.99 -1.52
CA ASP A 310 -15.06 -6.90 -0.19
C ASP A 310 -14.16 -6.11 0.79
N GLN A 311 -12.84 -6.33 0.72
CA GLN A 311 -11.89 -5.56 1.54
C GLN A 311 -11.83 -4.08 1.14
N ALA A 312 -11.97 -3.74 -0.15
CA ALA A 312 -12.06 -2.35 -0.57
C ALA A 312 -13.38 -1.70 -0.12
N ARG A 313 -14.47 -2.47 -0.10
CA ARG A 313 -15.75 -2.00 0.45
C ARG A 313 -15.64 -1.73 1.95
N ILE A 314 -14.95 -2.59 2.70
CA ILE A 314 -14.64 -2.37 4.12
C ILE A 314 -13.89 -1.04 4.31
N VAL A 315 -12.85 -0.78 3.52
CA VAL A 315 -12.14 0.52 3.51
C VAL A 315 -13.11 1.65 3.18
N HIS A 316 -13.95 1.47 2.15
CA HIS A 316 -14.91 2.48 1.74
C HIS A 316 -15.91 2.84 2.84
N ASP A 317 -16.50 1.84 3.49
CA ASP A 317 -17.56 2.05 4.47
C ASP A 317 -17.02 2.51 5.83
N TYR A 318 -15.85 2.00 6.24
CA TYR A 318 -15.32 2.18 7.58
C TYR A 318 -14.31 3.32 7.69
N ASP A 319 -13.44 3.51 6.70
CA ASP A 319 -12.41 4.55 6.74
C ASP A 319 -12.90 5.89 6.17
N GLN A 320 -14.08 5.94 5.54
CA GLN A 320 -14.60 7.17 4.96
C GLN A 320 -15.20 8.11 6.01
N LEU A 321 -14.48 9.20 6.28
CA LEU A 321 -14.88 10.28 7.17
C LEU A 321 -15.99 11.15 6.56
N SER A 322 -15.82 11.48 5.28
CA SER A 322 -16.79 12.17 4.42
C SER A 322 -16.53 11.74 2.98
N GLU A 323 -17.41 12.08 2.05
CA GLU A 323 -17.24 11.74 0.63
C GLU A 323 -15.82 12.09 0.14
N GLY A 324 -15.10 11.08 -0.35
CA GLY A 324 -13.72 11.20 -0.86
C GLY A 324 -12.63 11.48 0.18
N VAL A 325 -12.93 11.43 1.49
CA VAL A 325 -11.96 11.69 2.56
C VAL A 325 -11.83 10.47 3.47
N TYR A 326 -10.63 9.91 3.52
CA TYR A 326 -10.35 8.66 4.22
C TYR A 326 -9.34 8.84 5.36
N VAL A 327 -9.60 8.19 6.49
CA VAL A 327 -8.70 8.10 7.64
C VAL A 327 -8.84 6.72 8.25
N ASP A 328 -7.81 6.22 8.93
CA ASP A 328 -7.87 4.90 9.55
C ASP A 328 -9.01 4.85 10.60
N PHE A 329 -10.01 3.99 10.42
CA PHE A 329 -11.26 4.03 11.20
C PHE A 329 -11.04 4.00 12.71
N TYR A 330 -10.03 3.25 13.19
CA TYR A 330 -9.70 3.09 14.60
C TYR A 330 -9.10 4.35 15.23
N THR A 331 -8.76 5.36 14.43
CA THR A 331 -8.22 6.65 14.90
C THR A 331 -9.31 7.67 15.24
N VAL A 332 -10.55 7.43 14.79
CA VAL A 332 -11.69 8.37 14.91
C VAL A 332 -12.89 7.69 15.56
N GLU A 333 -13.38 8.25 16.67
CA GLU A 333 -14.49 7.66 17.46
C GLU A 333 -15.72 7.33 16.63
N THR A 334 -16.17 8.23 15.77
CA THR A 334 -17.39 8.04 14.96
C THR A 334 -17.23 6.91 13.94
N LEU A 335 -16.04 6.76 13.34
CA LEU A 335 -15.74 5.69 12.40
C LEU A 335 -15.55 4.35 13.10
N ALA A 336 -14.86 4.36 14.24
CA ALA A 336 -14.73 3.19 15.09
C ALA A 336 -16.12 2.68 15.56
N ASN A 337 -17.01 3.58 15.98
CA ASN A 337 -18.38 3.22 16.35
C ASN A 337 -19.16 2.65 15.16
N ARG A 338 -18.99 3.21 13.96
CA ARG A 338 -19.56 2.66 12.71
C ARG A 338 -19.06 1.24 12.44
N TYR A 339 -17.75 0.99 12.59
CA TYR A 339 -17.16 -0.33 12.45
C TYR A 339 -17.81 -1.34 13.40
N THR A 340 -17.93 -1.00 14.68
CA THR A 340 -18.56 -1.88 15.68
C THR A 340 -20.04 -2.10 15.39
N GLN A 341 -20.77 -1.07 14.94
CA GLN A 341 -22.17 -1.20 14.57
C GLN A 341 -22.37 -2.17 13.40
N LEU A 342 -21.47 -2.15 12.41
CA LEU A 342 -21.61 -2.95 11.18
C LEU A 342 -21.08 -4.38 11.34
N THR A 343 -20.05 -4.59 12.17
CA THR A 343 -19.39 -5.90 12.33
C THR A 343 -19.78 -6.64 13.61
N GLY A 344 -20.33 -5.93 14.60
CA GLY A 344 -20.50 -6.45 15.96
C GLY A 344 -19.19 -6.63 16.73
N GLN A 345 -18.05 -6.26 16.15
CA GLN A 345 -16.73 -6.45 16.75
C GLN A 345 -16.27 -5.20 17.51
N PRO A 346 -15.59 -5.35 18.65
CA PRO A 346 -14.94 -4.23 19.32
C PRO A 346 -13.93 -3.55 18.40
N ASN A 347 -13.99 -2.23 18.29
CA ASN A 347 -13.13 -1.44 17.41
C ASN A 347 -11.77 -1.05 18.06
N GLY A 348 -11.59 -1.30 19.36
CA GLY A 348 -10.36 -0.97 20.08
C GLY A 348 -10.04 0.54 20.16
N TYR A 349 -11.00 1.42 19.88
CA TYR A 349 -10.79 2.86 19.87
C TYR A 349 -10.31 3.35 21.24
N SER A 350 -9.23 4.12 21.21
CA SER A 350 -8.73 4.88 22.34
C SER A 350 -8.45 6.30 21.87
N PHE A 351 -8.89 7.29 22.65
CA PHE A 351 -8.66 8.68 22.30
C PHE A 351 -7.16 8.99 22.28
N ASN A 352 -6.70 9.49 21.15
CA ASN A 352 -5.34 10.02 20.99
C ASN A 352 -5.43 11.41 20.38
N ALA A 353 -4.96 12.42 21.12
CA ALA A 353 -5.01 13.82 20.70
C ALA A 353 -4.29 14.07 19.36
N ASN A 354 -3.26 13.27 19.02
CA ASN A 354 -2.52 13.40 17.76
C ASN A 354 -3.36 13.08 16.52
N ASN A 355 -4.50 12.39 16.68
CA ASN A 355 -5.43 12.08 15.60
C ASN A 355 -6.40 13.22 15.31
N TYR A 356 -6.31 14.35 16.03
CA TYR A 356 -7.25 15.47 15.94
C TYR A 356 -6.54 16.81 15.87
N CYS A 357 -7.12 17.78 15.17
CA CYS A 357 -6.51 19.09 14.93
C CYS A 357 -6.43 20.00 16.17
N ASN A 358 -7.45 19.95 17.02
CA ASN A 358 -7.65 20.90 18.12
C ASN A 358 -7.71 20.21 19.48
N ASN A 359 -7.11 19.01 19.60
CA ASN A 359 -7.23 18.14 20.78
C ASN A 359 -8.69 17.86 21.18
N ASN A 360 -9.65 18.00 20.25
CA ASN A 360 -11.07 17.72 20.44
C ASN A 360 -11.52 16.64 19.45
N LYS A 361 -12.55 15.87 19.80
CA LYS A 361 -13.00 14.74 18.98
C LYS A 361 -13.77 15.14 17.70
N SER A 362 -14.08 16.42 17.52
CA SER A 362 -14.89 16.92 16.41
C SER A 362 -14.11 17.15 15.12
N ASP A 363 -12.78 17.30 15.20
CA ASP A 363 -11.94 17.64 14.04
C ASP A 363 -10.86 16.58 13.79
N PRO A 364 -11.21 15.40 13.22
CA PRO A 364 -10.21 14.39 12.88
C PRO A 364 -9.16 14.94 11.90
N LYS A 365 -7.90 14.66 12.19
CA LYS A 365 -6.76 15.04 11.36
C LYS A 365 -6.70 14.14 10.13
N ARG A 366 -6.68 14.74 8.95
CA ARG A 366 -6.53 14.05 7.66
C ARG A 366 -5.07 14.15 7.20
N SER A 367 -4.66 13.24 6.32
CA SER A 367 -3.33 13.27 5.70
C SER A 367 -3.41 12.98 4.21
N VAL A 368 -2.52 13.61 3.45
CA VAL A 368 -2.35 13.35 2.01
C VAL A 368 -1.93 11.90 1.75
N LEU A 369 -1.11 11.31 2.64
CA LEU A 369 -0.68 9.91 2.55
C LEU A 369 -1.89 8.96 2.62
N ASN A 370 -2.79 9.11 3.59
CA ASN A 370 -3.98 8.26 3.69
C ASN A 370 -4.89 8.43 2.47
N GLN A 371 -5.00 9.64 1.92
CA GLN A 371 -5.79 9.83 0.70
C GLN A 371 -5.15 9.14 -0.51
N GLY A 372 -3.84 9.30 -0.69
CA GLY A 372 -3.09 8.62 -1.76
C GLY A 372 -3.18 7.10 -1.65
N SER A 373 -3.10 6.56 -0.44
CA SER A 373 -3.26 5.13 -0.19
C SER A 373 -4.67 4.62 -0.50
N ALA A 374 -5.71 5.34 -0.06
CA ALA A 374 -7.10 4.99 -0.42
C ALA A 374 -7.33 5.06 -1.93
N ALA A 375 -6.79 6.09 -2.60
CA ALA A 375 -6.85 6.21 -4.06
C ALA A 375 -6.20 5.02 -4.75
N GLN A 376 -5.00 4.61 -4.31
CA GLN A 376 -4.35 3.43 -4.87
C GLN A 376 -5.18 2.16 -4.62
N ILE A 377 -5.73 1.94 -3.42
CA ILE A 377 -6.60 0.79 -3.13
C ILE A 377 -7.75 0.70 -4.14
N PHE A 378 -8.49 1.79 -4.32
CA PHE A 378 -9.63 1.80 -5.23
C PHE A 378 -9.23 1.64 -6.70
N TYR A 379 -8.08 2.20 -7.10
CA TYR A 379 -7.52 1.96 -8.43
C TYR A 379 -7.19 0.47 -8.65
N GLN A 380 -6.56 -0.19 -7.67
CA GLN A 380 -6.24 -1.62 -7.76
C GLN A 380 -7.49 -2.50 -7.85
N VAL A 381 -8.56 -2.13 -7.15
CA VAL A 381 -9.82 -2.89 -7.19
C VAL A 381 -10.56 -2.65 -8.51
N ASN A 382 -10.52 -1.42 -9.04
CA ASN A 382 -11.10 -1.10 -10.34
C ASN A 382 -10.43 -1.88 -11.49
N ARG A 383 -9.11 -2.09 -11.39
CA ARG A 383 -8.35 -2.96 -12.30
C ARG A 383 -8.94 -4.37 -12.39
N VAL A 384 -9.30 -4.99 -11.26
CA VAL A 384 -9.79 -6.38 -11.23
C VAL A 384 -11.30 -6.51 -11.44
N SER A 385 -12.07 -5.45 -11.21
CA SER A 385 -13.55 -5.48 -11.30
C SER A 385 -14.06 -5.25 -12.73
N SER A 386 -13.21 -4.75 -13.62
CA SER A 386 -13.54 -4.38 -15.01
C SER A 386 -13.15 -5.45 -16.05
N GLY A 387 -12.58 -6.57 -15.60
CA GLY A 387 -12.16 -7.71 -16.43
C GLY A 387 -13.01 -8.93 -16.11
#